data_AF-A0AAU3PQD7-F1
#
_entry.id   AF-A0AAU3PQD7-F1
#
_cell.length_a   1.000
_cell.length_b   1.000
_cell.length_c   1.000
_cell.angle_alpha   90.00
_cell.angle_beta   90.00
_cell.angle_gamma   90.00
#
_symmetry.space_group_name_H-M   'P 1'
#
loop_
_entity.id
_entity.type
_entity.pdbx_description
1 polymer ?
#
loop_
_entity_poly.entity_id
_entity_poly.type
_entity_poly.pdbx_seq_one_letter_code
_entity_poly.pdbx_strand_id
1 'polypeptide(L)'
;MSIDAAALEEFLAAAGPKAEELRELDAIIRASAPAFEPVLIGSMGASMLGYGLIPYQSKSMKKPSDWPVVSLAARKNYVSLYISALQDGRYIAEVYADRLGKVSCGKSCIRFKRLSDLDLDTVREILGDLERRFLAGEKLYGEPG
;
A
#
# COMPACT_ATOMS: atom_id res chain seq x y z
N MET A 1 16.05 0.96 3.04
CA MET A 1 16.65 1.95 2.13
C MET A 1 15.52 2.59 1.37
N SER A 2 15.26 3.86 1.63
CA SER A 2 14.27 4.62 0.87
C SER A 2 14.74 4.82 -0.58
N ILE A 3 13.81 4.87 -1.53
CA ILE A 3 14.14 5.12 -2.95
C ILE A 3 14.43 6.61 -3.19
N ASP A 4 15.30 6.91 -4.15
CA ASP A 4 15.52 8.29 -4.60
C ASP A 4 14.50 8.73 -5.67
N ALA A 5 14.55 10.01 -6.04
CA ALA A 5 13.65 10.60 -7.01
C ALA A 5 13.80 9.99 -8.42
N ALA A 6 15.01 9.58 -8.81
CA ALA A 6 15.27 9.01 -10.12
C ALA A 6 14.62 7.62 -10.25
N ALA A 7 14.77 6.78 -9.22
CA ALA A 7 14.14 5.47 -9.15
C ALA A 7 12.61 5.56 -9.09
N LEU A 8 12.06 6.57 -8.39
CA LEU A 8 10.62 6.84 -8.39
C LEU A 8 10.12 7.21 -9.78
N GLU A 9 10.80 8.13 -10.46
CA GLU A 9 10.43 8.55 -11.81
C GLU A 9 10.54 7.40 -12.83
N GLU A 10 11.54 6.53 -12.71
CA GLU A 10 11.64 5.33 -13.54
C GLU A 10 10.46 4.38 -13.32
N PHE A 11 10.06 4.16 -12.06
CA PHE A 11 8.88 3.36 -11.72
C PHE A 11 7.59 3.97 -12.31
N LEU A 12 7.41 5.28 -12.17
CA LEU A 12 6.23 5.97 -12.70
C LEU A 12 6.22 5.94 -14.23
N ALA A 13 7.37 6.14 -14.88
CA ALA A 13 7.48 6.03 -16.33
C ALA A 13 7.13 4.62 -16.84
N ALA A 14 7.58 3.57 -16.13
CA ALA A 14 7.25 2.18 -16.44
C ALA A 14 5.75 1.86 -16.26
N ALA A 15 5.04 2.61 -15.40
CA ALA A 15 3.60 2.46 -15.21
C ALA A 15 2.75 3.03 -16.37
N GLY A 16 3.36 3.78 -17.29
CA GLY A 16 2.71 4.29 -18.50
C GLY A 16 1.46 5.13 -18.19
N PRO A 17 0.27 4.79 -18.71
CA PRO A 17 -0.97 5.56 -18.48
C PRO A 17 -1.41 5.65 -17.02
N LYS A 18 -0.79 4.91 -16.10
CA LYS A 18 -1.09 4.94 -14.65
C LYS A 18 -0.10 5.74 -13.82
N ALA A 19 0.87 6.39 -14.47
CA ALA A 19 1.86 7.22 -13.80
C ALA A 19 1.23 8.35 -12.99
N GLU A 20 0.19 9.00 -13.53
CA GLU A 20 -0.46 10.14 -12.88
C GLU A 20 -1.20 9.71 -11.61
N GLU A 21 -2.04 8.66 -11.68
CA GLU A 21 -2.74 8.16 -10.48
C GLU A 21 -1.76 7.66 -9.42
N LEU A 22 -0.66 7.02 -9.81
CA LEU A 22 0.37 6.56 -8.87
C LEU A 22 1.13 7.72 -8.22
N ARG A 23 1.42 8.78 -8.97
CA ARG A 23 2.08 9.98 -8.44
C ARG A 23 1.20 10.68 -7.41
N GLU A 24 -0.10 10.77 -7.68
CA GLU A 24 -1.04 11.35 -6.72
C GLU A 24 -1.16 10.50 -5.45
N LEU A 25 -1.23 9.18 -5.59
CA LEU A 25 -1.24 8.27 -4.44
C LEU A 25 0.06 8.31 -3.64
N ASP A 26 1.23 8.38 -4.29
CA ASP A 26 2.51 8.59 -3.62
C ASP A 26 2.50 9.86 -2.77
N ALA A 27 2.04 10.97 -3.34
CA ALA A 27 1.91 12.24 -2.60
C ALA A 27 0.95 12.12 -1.41
N ILE A 28 -0.19 11.45 -1.58
CA ILE A 28 -1.18 11.22 -0.51
C ILE A 28 -0.60 10.36 0.61
N ILE A 29 0.10 9.27 0.27
CA ILE A 29 0.71 8.37 1.25
C ILE A 29 1.79 9.10 2.04
N ARG A 30 2.71 9.81 1.37
CA ARG A 30 3.77 10.57 2.04
C ARG A 30 3.24 11.68 2.93
N ALA A 31 2.14 12.33 2.54
CA ALA A 31 1.52 13.39 3.33
C ALA A 31 0.74 12.85 4.55
N SER A 32 0.10 11.69 4.40
CA SER A 32 -0.78 11.13 5.44
C SER A 32 -0.05 10.15 6.37
N ALA A 33 1.10 9.63 5.94
CA ALA A 33 1.95 8.70 6.65
C ALA A 33 3.46 8.97 6.40
N PRO A 34 4.01 10.14 6.76
CA PRO A 34 5.42 10.48 6.55
C PRO A 34 6.44 9.48 7.14
N ALA A 35 6.08 8.72 8.17
CA ALA A 35 6.93 7.66 8.71
C ALA A 35 7.09 6.47 7.76
N PHE A 36 6.23 6.34 6.74
CA PHE A 36 6.28 5.24 5.79
C PHE A 36 7.25 5.55 4.65
N GLU A 37 8.53 5.27 4.88
CA GLU A 37 9.56 5.47 3.86
C GLU A 37 9.24 4.66 2.58
N PRO A 38 9.32 5.28 1.40
CA PRO A 38 9.03 4.63 0.12
C PRO A 38 10.16 3.70 -0.28
N VAL A 39 9.83 2.52 -0.80
CA VAL A 39 10.77 1.47 -1.22
C VAL A 39 10.26 0.78 -2.48
N LEU A 40 11.16 0.35 -3.37
CA LEU A 40 10.77 -0.47 -4.51
C LEU A 40 10.84 -1.94 -4.12
N ILE A 41 9.71 -2.65 -4.26
CA ILE A 41 9.57 -4.07 -3.95
C ILE A 41 9.30 -4.83 -5.25
N GLY A 42 10.07 -5.88 -5.50
CA GLY A 42 9.93 -6.75 -6.66
C GLY A 42 11.26 -7.00 -7.37
N SER A 43 11.25 -7.95 -8.31
CA SER A 43 12.34 -8.14 -9.26
C SER A 43 11.84 -7.87 -10.68
N MET A 44 12.79 -7.65 -11.61
CA MET A 44 12.60 -7.24 -12.99
C MET A 44 11.25 -7.67 -13.61
N GLY A 45 10.36 -6.70 -13.81
CA GLY A 45 9.09 -6.87 -14.54
C GLY A 45 7.81 -6.74 -13.70
N ALA A 46 7.90 -6.82 -12.38
CA ALA A 46 6.76 -6.59 -11.47
C ALA A 46 7.15 -5.73 -10.27
N SER A 47 7.64 -4.52 -10.53
CA SER A 47 7.95 -3.54 -9.50
C SER A 47 6.67 -3.02 -8.85
N MET A 48 6.70 -2.90 -7.52
CA MET A 48 5.69 -2.24 -6.70
C MET A 48 6.37 -1.14 -5.91
N LEU A 49 5.66 -0.04 -5.70
CA LEU A 49 6.10 1.03 -4.81
C LEU A 49 5.51 0.77 -3.43
N GLY A 50 6.34 0.29 -2.51
CA GLY A 50 5.99 0.02 -1.12
C GLY A 50 6.30 1.20 -0.21
N TYR A 51 5.66 1.23 0.97
CA TYR A 51 5.82 2.27 1.98
C TYR A 51 5.75 1.65 3.37
N GLY A 52 6.72 2.00 4.22
CA GLY A 52 6.81 1.54 5.61
C GLY A 52 7.08 0.05 5.69
N LEU A 53 8.30 -0.34 6.03
CA LEU A 53 8.66 -1.75 6.13
C LEU A 53 8.39 -2.28 7.54
N ILE A 54 7.67 -3.40 7.63
CA ILE A 54 7.48 -4.15 8.87
C ILE A 54 8.05 -5.56 8.74
N PRO A 55 8.56 -6.15 9.84
CA PRO A 55 8.91 -7.57 9.87
C PRO A 55 7.67 -8.41 9.58
N TYR A 56 7.70 -9.15 8.48
CA TYR A 56 6.61 -10.00 8.05
C TYR A 56 7.05 -11.47 8.07
N GLN A 57 6.23 -12.30 8.70
CA GLN A 57 6.41 -13.75 8.69
C GLN A 57 5.06 -14.45 8.50
N SER A 58 4.92 -15.19 7.41
CA SER A 58 3.79 -16.09 7.21
C SER A 58 4.17 -17.52 7.59
N LYS A 59 3.17 -18.37 7.82
CA LYS A 59 3.35 -19.80 8.13
C LYS A 59 4.19 -20.56 7.09
N SER A 60 4.15 -20.11 5.83
CA SER A 60 4.87 -20.75 4.72
C SER A 60 6.30 -20.21 4.52
N MET A 61 6.68 -19.13 5.19
CA MET A 61 8.02 -18.55 5.06
C MET A 61 9.00 -19.15 6.05
N LYS A 62 10.13 -19.64 5.53
CA LYS A 62 11.21 -20.22 6.35
C LYS A 62 11.95 -19.18 7.19
N LYS A 63 11.95 -17.91 6.76
CA LYS A 63 12.58 -16.78 7.46
C LYS A 63 11.64 -15.57 7.39
N PRO A 64 11.60 -14.73 8.44
CA PRO A 64 10.96 -13.44 8.35
C PRO A 64 11.63 -12.59 7.26
N SER A 65 10.84 -11.76 6.60
CA SER A 65 11.28 -10.79 5.60
C SER A 65 10.58 -9.46 5.85
N ASP A 66 11.22 -8.35 5.49
CA ASP A 66 10.54 -7.07 5.54
C ASP A 66 9.49 -6.96 4.44
N TRP A 67 8.31 -6.49 4.79
CA TRP A 67 7.21 -6.29 3.85
C TRP A 67 6.59 -4.90 4.03
N PRO A 68 6.21 -4.22 2.95
CA PRO A 68 5.59 -2.92 3.06
C PRO A 68 4.20 -3.00 3.69
N VAL A 69 3.89 -2.04 4.58
CA VAL A 69 2.55 -1.85 5.14
C VAL A 69 1.58 -1.45 4.03
N VAL A 70 2.00 -0.53 3.16
CA VAL A 70 1.23 -0.07 2.00
C VAL A 70 2.03 -0.29 0.74
N SER A 71 1.43 -0.77 -0.35
CA SER A 71 2.11 -0.79 -1.65
C SER A 71 1.20 -0.52 -2.83
N LEU A 72 1.78 0.06 -3.88
CA LEU A 72 1.11 0.42 -5.13
C LEU A 72 1.67 -0.41 -6.27
N ALA A 73 0.77 -0.96 -7.09
CA ALA A 73 1.15 -1.67 -8.30
C ALA A 73 0.31 -1.20 -9.50
N ALA A 74 1.00 -0.81 -10.58
CA ALA A 74 0.38 -0.60 -11.87
C ALA A 74 0.01 -1.94 -12.50
N ARG A 75 -1.25 -2.10 -12.93
CA ARG A 75 -1.66 -3.22 -13.78
C ARG A 75 -2.23 -2.64 -15.07
N LYS A 76 -2.28 -3.48 -16.11
CA LYS A 76 -2.70 -3.06 -17.47
C LYS A 76 -4.01 -2.26 -17.50
N ASN A 77 -4.98 -2.61 -16.65
CA ASN A 77 -6.33 -2.04 -16.69
C ASN A 77 -6.77 -1.36 -15.37
N TYR A 78 -5.95 -1.40 -14.32
CA TYR A 78 -6.31 -0.93 -12.98
C TYR A 78 -5.06 -0.66 -12.14
N VAL A 79 -5.22 0.07 -11.05
CA VAL A 79 -4.20 0.20 -10.00
C VAL A 79 -4.60 -0.69 -8.82
N SER A 80 -3.62 -1.37 -8.24
CA SER A 80 -3.79 -2.06 -6.97
C SER A 80 -3.13 -1.24 -5.85
N LEU A 81 -3.93 -0.84 -4.86
CA LEU A 81 -3.47 -0.37 -3.56
C LEU A 81 -3.53 -1.55 -2.58
N TYR A 82 -2.39 -1.99 -2.09
CA TYR A 82 -2.30 -3.03 -1.08
C TYR A 82 -2.15 -2.40 0.30
N ILE A 83 -2.93 -2.88 1.25
CA ILE A 83 -2.83 -2.55 2.68
C ILE A 83 -2.61 -3.85 3.43
N SER A 84 -1.35 -4.11 3.77
CA SER A 84 -0.90 -5.31 4.47
C SER A 84 -0.94 -5.07 5.98
N ALA A 85 -2.11 -4.70 6.49
CA ALA A 85 -2.36 -4.45 7.90
C ALA A 85 -3.73 -5.00 8.32
N LEU A 86 -3.83 -5.35 9.60
CA LEU A 86 -5.03 -5.84 10.25
C LEU A 86 -5.57 -4.84 11.28
N GLN A 87 -6.87 -4.88 11.47
CA GLN A 87 -7.60 -4.28 12.59
C GLN A 87 -8.52 -5.35 13.16
N ASP A 88 -8.33 -5.65 14.44
CA ASP A 88 -9.11 -6.66 15.18
C ASP A 88 -9.18 -8.02 14.45
N GLY A 89 -8.05 -8.45 13.89
CA GLY A 89 -7.93 -9.70 13.13
C GLY A 89 -8.52 -9.66 11.72
N ARG A 90 -9.10 -8.54 11.26
CA ARG A 90 -9.62 -8.40 9.90
C ARG A 90 -8.71 -7.52 9.07
N TYR A 91 -8.62 -7.77 7.77
CA TYR A 91 -7.82 -6.88 6.93
C TYR A 91 -8.48 -5.51 6.81
N ILE A 92 -7.67 -4.46 6.88
CA ILE A 92 -8.14 -3.07 6.78
C ILE A 92 -8.97 -2.86 5.50
N ALA A 93 -8.54 -3.43 4.37
CA ALA A 93 -9.28 -3.31 3.12
C ALA A 93 -10.68 -3.94 3.18
N GLU A 94 -10.89 -4.97 4.02
CA GLU A 94 -12.20 -5.58 4.26
C GLU A 94 -13.03 -4.76 5.25
N VAL A 95 -12.41 -4.20 6.29
CA VAL A 95 -13.08 -3.35 7.30
C VAL A 95 -13.65 -2.09 6.65
N TYR A 96 -12.92 -1.50 5.70
CA TYR A 96 -13.29 -0.26 5.04
C TYR A 96 -13.94 -0.44 3.66
N ALA A 97 -14.21 -1.68 3.23
CA ALA A 97 -14.69 -1.99 1.89
C ALA A 97 -15.89 -1.13 1.44
N ASP A 98 -16.86 -0.93 2.33
CA ASP A 98 -18.09 -0.16 2.04
C ASP A 98 -17.89 1.36 1.99
N ARG A 99 -16.73 1.85 2.45
CA ARG A 99 -16.37 3.28 2.50
C ARG A 99 -15.37 3.69 1.41
N LEU A 100 -14.74 2.73 0.73
CA LEU A 100 -13.66 2.98 -0.23
C LEU A 100 -14.16 3.42 -1.63
N GLY A 101 -15.46 3.54 -1.83
CA GLY A 101 -16.06 3.99 -3.10
C GLY A 101 -16.34 2.84 -4.07
N LYS A 102 -16.14 3.09 -5.38
CA LYS A 102 -16.44 2.14 -6.48
C LYS A 102 -15.25 1.24 -6.79
N VAL A 103 -14.83 0.46 -5.81
CA VAL A 103 -13.60 -0.36 -5.88
C VAL A 103 -13.88 -1.85 -5.72
N SER A 104 -12.92 -2.69 -6.09
CA SER A 104 -12.93 -4.12 -5.81
C SER A 104 -11.92 -4.46 -4.71
N CYS A 105 -12.42 -4.81 -3.53
CA CYS A 105 -11.59 -5.25 -2.41
C CYS A 105 -11.41 -6.78 -2.42
N GLY A 106 -10.17 -7.23 -2.25
CA GLY A 106 -9.82 -8.55 -1.73
C GLY A 106 -9.37 -8.42 -0.27
N LYS A 107 -8.69 -9.44 0.26
CA LYS A 107 -8.19 -9.44 1.65
C LYS A 107 -7.35 -8.19 1.96
N SER A 108 -6.20 -8.04 1.33
CA SER A 108 -5.30 -6.89 1.54
C SER A 108 -5.20 -5.97 0.32
N CYS A 109 -6.07 -6.12 -0.68
CA CYS A 109 -5.92 -5.46 -1.98
C CYS A 109 -7.17 -4.68 -2.36
N ILE A 110 -7.00 -3.40 -2.70
CA ILE A 110 -8.03 -2.51 -3.19
C ILE A 110 -7.71 -2.20 -4.65
N ARG A 111 -8.62 -2.55 -5.57
CA ARG A 111 -8.42 -2.40 -7.02
C ARG A 111 -9.42 -1.41 -7.60
N PHE A 112 -8.91 -0.45 -8.36
CA PHE A 112 -9.71 0.60 -8.99
C PHE A 112 -9.16 0.97 -10.36
N LYS A 113 -10.04 1.43 -11.27
CA LYS A 113 -9.65 1.76 -12.65
C LYS A 113 -9.18 3.20 -12.79
N ARG A 114 -9.81 4.12 -12.06
CA ARG A 114 -9.49 5.55 -12.01
C ARG A 114 -9.41 5.98 -10.55
N LEU A 115 -8.61 6.99 -10.27
CA LEU A 115 -8.49 7.52 -8.92
C LEU A 115 -9.83 8.07 -8.39
N SER A 116 -10.67 8.63 -9.26
CA SER A 116 -12.02 9.09 -8.92
C SER A 116 -12.98 7.99 -8.46
N ASP A 117 -12.65 6.72 -8.68
CA ASP A 117 -13.46 5.60 -8.18
C ASP A 117 -13.13 5.28 -6.71
N LEU A 118 -12.01 5.78 -6.19
CA LEU A 118 -11.51 5.57 -4.82
C LEU A 118 -11.86 6.75 -3.93
N ASP A 119 -12.41 6.48 -2.75
CA ASP A 119 -12.67 7.51 -1.74
C ASP A 119 -11.35 7.92 -1.04
N LEU A 120 -10.78 9.04 -1.48
CA LEU A 120 -9.47 9.49 -1.00
C LEU A 120 -9.49 9.94 0.46
N ASP A 121 -10.60 10.43 0.98
CA ASP A 121 -10.72 10.84 2.38
C ASP A 121 -10.65 9.61 3.31
N THR A 122 -11.34 8.53 2.93
CA THR A 122 -11.25 7.24 3.62
C THR A 122 -9.84 6.67 3.54
N VAL A 123 -9.16 6.80 2.40
CA VAL A 123 -7.75 6.37 2.28
C VAL A 123 -6.84 7.17 3.20
N ARG A 124 -7.00 8.50 3.30
CA ARG A 124 -6.24 9.34 4.23
C ARG A 124 -6.47 8.96 5.69
N GLU A 125 -7.73 8.68 6.06
CA GLU A 125 -8.09 8.20 7.40
C GLU A 125 -7.34 6.91 7.73
N ILE A 126 -7.38 5.93 6.82
CA ILE A 126 -6.68 4.65 6.99
C ILE A 126 -5.17 4.88 7.14
N LEU A 127 -4.57 5.69 6.26
CA LEU A 127 -3.13 5.95 6.29
C LEU A 127 -2.69 6.62 7.60
N GLY A 128 -3.44 7.62 8.07
CA GLY A 128 -3.15 8.29 9.33
C GLY A 128 -3.33 7.37 10.55
N ASP A 129 -4.30 6.45 10.53
CA ASP A 129 -4.41 5.43 11.56
C ASP A 129 -3.21 4.47 11.55
N LEU A 130 -2.87 3.94 10.38
CA LEU A 130 -1.74 3.03 10.23
C LEU A 130 -0.41 3.66 10.63
N GLU A 131 -0.19 4.95 10.32
CA GLU A 131 1.00 5.66 10.78
C GLU A 131 1.06 5.74 12.30
N ARG A 132 -0.01 6.17 12.97
CA ARG A 132 -0.03 6.24 14.44
C ARG A 132 0.32 4.89 15.06
N ARG A 133 -0.29 3.82 14.56
CA ARG A 133 -0.07 2.45 15.05
C ARG A 133 1.34 1.95 14.75
N PHE A 134 1.89 2.27 13.58
CA PHE A 134 3.27 1.98 13.21
C PHE A 134 4.26 2.67 14.14
N LEU A 135 4.07 3.98 14.40
CA LEU A 135 4.90 4.75 15.33
C LEU A 135 4.78 4.28 16.78
N ALA A 136 3.62 3.77 17.18
CA ALA A 136 3.40 3.13 18.47
C ALA A 136 4.05 1.74 18.59
N GLY A 137 4.64 1.21 17.50
CA GLY A 137 5.23 -0.13 17.46
C GLY A 137 4.19 -1.25 17.53
N GLU A 138 2.93 -0.96 17.18
CA GLU A 138 1.89 -1.97 17.13
C GLU A 138 2.19 -3.00 16.05
N LYS A 139 1.82 -4.24 16.34
CA LYS A 139 1.91 -5.32 15.36
C LYS A 139 0.78 -5.18 14.34
N LEU A 140 1.06 -4.51 13.23
CA LEU A 140 0.12 -4.30 12.12
C LEU A 140 -0.23 -5.59 11.36
N TYR A 141 0.63 -6.60 11.43
CA TYR A 141 0.46 -7.85 10.69
C TYR A 141 0.59 -9.08 11.60
N GLY A 142 -0.31 -10.05 11.45
CA GLY A 142 -0.33 -11.31 12.18
C GLY A 142 -1.46 -12.20 11.65
N GLU A 143 -1.65 -13.40 12.18
CA GLU A 143 -2.91 -14.11 11.89
C GLU A 143 -4.05 -13.45 12.67
N PRO A 144 -5.28 -13.38 12.11
CA PRO A 144 -6.47 -13.27 12.92
C PRO A 144 -6.42 -14.36 13.98
N GLY A 145 -6.55 -14.00 15.26
CA GLY A 145 -6.69 -14.97 16.34
C GLY A 145 -7.92 -15.86 16.14
#